data_AF-A0NQV4-F1
#
_entry.id   AF-A0NQV4-F1
#
_cell.length_a   1.000
_cell.length_b   1.000
_cell.length_c   1.000
_cell.angle_alpha   90.00
_cell.angle_beta   90.00
_cell.angle_gamma   90.00
#
_symmetry.space_group_name_H-M   'P 1'
#
loop_
_entity.id
_entity.type
_entity.pdbx_description
1 polymer ?
#
loop_
_entity_poly.entity_id
_entity_poly.type
_entity_poly.pdbx_seq_one_letter_code
_entity_poly.pdbx_strand_id
1 'polypeptide(L)'
;MTEANRVVSVGNVTFSNDAPFSLIAGPCQLESREHALECAAAIKEIADRLGIGVIYKTSYDKANRTSLAGKRGVGMEEAMPIFAEVKEKFGMPVLTDVHSPEQCAPVAEVVDVLQIPAFLCRQTDLLVAAAKTGRVINVKKGQFLAPWDMK
;
A
#
# COMPACT_ATOMS: atom_id res chain seq x y z
N MET A 1 5.40 -20.51 16.75
CA MET A 1 4.70 -19.34 16.19
C MET A 1 5.43 -18.11 16.69
N THR A 2 5.89 -17.24 15.81
CA THR A 2 6.51 -15.97 16.19
C THR A 2 5.43 -15.01 16.69
N GLU A 3 5.73 -14.20 17.71
CA GLU A 3 4.81 -13.14 18.11
C GLU A 3 4.66 -12.09 17.01
N ALA A 4 3.47 -11.53 16.85
CA ALA A 4 3.24 -10.44 15.92
C ALA A 4 4.01 -9.17 16.36
N ASN A 5 4.54 -8.42 15.40
CA ASN A 5 5.22 -7.15 15.68
C ASN A 5 4.23 -6.18 16.34
N ARG A 6 4.52 -5.74 17.57
CA ARG A 6 3.71 -4.73 18.27
C ARG A 6 3.85 -3.34 17.68
N VAL A 7 5.01 -3.05 17.10
CA VAL A 7 5.36 -1.77 16.48
C VAL A 7 5.93 -2.05 15.09
N VAL A 8 5.42 -1.35 14.08
CA VAL A 8 5.89 -1.42 12.70
C VAL A 8 6.17 -0.01 12.20
N SER A 9 7.40 0.25 11.77
CA SER A 9 7.83 1.56 11.26
C SER A 9 8.11 1.52 9.77
N VAL A 10 7.71 2.58 9.07
CA VAL A 10 7.93 2.78 7.63
C VAL A 10 8.37 4.24 7.44
N GLY A 11 9.65 4.45 7.14
CA GLY A 11 10.23 5.78 7.10
C GLY A 11 10.03 6.51 8.43
N ASN A 12 9.36 7.67 8.39
CA ASN A 12 9.01 8.47 9.56
C ASN A 12 7.64 8.11 10.19
N VAL A 13 6.92 7.12 9.66
CA VAL A 13 5.59 6.72 10.14
C VAL A 13 5.70 5.48 11.01
N THR A 14 5.01 5.47 12.16
CA THR A 14 4.98 4.32 13.07
C THR A 14 3.54 3.87 13.32
N PHE A 15 3.29 2.57 13.18
CA PHE A 15 2.02 1.92 13.50
C PHE A 15 2.17 1.11 14.78
N SER A 16 1.34 1.42 15.76
CA SER A 16 1.19 0.67 17.01
C SER A 16 -0.19 0.98 17.59
N ASN A 17 -0.79 0.00 18.25
CA ASN A 17 -2.08 0.18 18.93
C ASN A 17 -1.95 1.06 20.19
N ASP A 18 -0.73 1.25 20.70
CA ASP A 18 -0.43 2.03 21.91
C ASP A 18 0.23 3.38 21.59
N ALA A 19 0.30 3.77 20.31
CA ALA A 19 0.91 5.02 19.85
C ALA A 19 -0.13 5.98 19.24
N PRO A 20 0.20 7.26 19.04
CA PRO A 20 -0.64 8.17 18.26
C PRO A 20 -0.99 7.60 16.88
N PHE A 21 -2.17 7.97 16.39
CA PHE A 21 -2.68 7.53 15.10
C PHE A 21 -1.75 7.92 13.94
N SER A 22 -1.54 6.97 13.04
CA SER A 22 -0.88 7.16 11.74
C SER A 22 -1.87 6.91 10.61
N LEU A 23 -1.75 7.69 9.53
CA LEU A 23 -2.69 7.69 8.42
C LEU A 23 -2.14 6.92 7.21
N ILE A 24 -3.00 6.12 6.58
CA ILE A 24 -2.79 5.61 5.22
C ILE A 24 -3.90 6.23 4.36
N ALA A 25 -3.54 7.08 3.40
CA ALA A 25 -4.52 7.82 2.62
C ALA A 25 -4.08 8.06 1.17
N GLY A 26 -5.05 8.19 0.29
CA GLY A 26 -4.85 8.51 -1.12
C GLY A 26 -6.00 7.97 -1.98
N PRO A 27 -5.98 8.26 -3.29
CA PRO A 27 -7.05 7.86 -4.19
C PRO A 27 -7.13 6.34 -4.32
N CYS A 28 -8.31 5.86 -4.73
CA CYS A 28 -8.51 4.42 -4.88
C CYS A 28 -7.58 3.84 -5.95
N GLN A 29 -7.50 4.49 -7.11
CA GLN A 29 -6.75 4.09 -8.29
C GLN A 29 -5.83 5.24 -8.72
N LEU A 30 -4.66 4.92 -9.28
CA LEU A 30 -3.79 5.90 -9.90
C LEU A 30 -4.32 6.18 -11.31
N GLU A 31 -4.87 7.39 -11.50
CA GLU A 31 -5.54 7.78 -12.74
C GLU A 31 -4.60 8.49 -13.71
N SER A 32 -3.73 9.35 -13.18
CA SER A 32 -2.68 10.04 -13.92
C SER A 32 -1.58 10.49 -12.95
N ARG A 33 -0.43 10.87 -13.49
CA ARG A 33 0.66 11.47 -12.72
C ARG A 33 0.23 12.76 -12.03
N GLU A 34 -0.45 13.65 -12.74
CA GLU A 34 -0.92 14.94 -12.20
C GLU A 34 -1.87 14.73 -11.03
N HIS A 35 -2.87 13.86 -11.20
CA HIS A 35 -3.82 13.53 -10.13
C HIS A 35 -3.14 12.93 -8.91
N ALA A 36 -2.13 12.06 -9.11
CA ALA A 36 -1.36 11.47 -8.02
C ALA A 36 -0.56 12.52 -7.24
N LEU A 37 0.09 13.46 -7.93
CA LEU A 37 0.87 14.53 -7.30
C LEU A 37 -0.02 15.53 -6.56
N GLU A 38 -1.16 15.91 -7.15
CA GLU A 38 -2.13 16.80 -6.52
C GLU A 38 -2.69 16.20 -5.23
N CYS A 39 -3.16 14.94 -5.28
CA CYS A 39 -3.65 14.23 -4.10
C CYS A 39 -2.57 14.12 -3.02
N ALA A 40 -1.36 13.73 -3.40
CA ALA A 40 -0.25 13.57 -2.47
C ALA A 40 0.11 14.90 -1.78
N ALA A 41 0.15 16.01 -2.53
CA ALA A 41 0.42 17.34 -1.99
C ALA A 41 -0.64 17.75 -0.95
N ALA A 42 -1.92 17.63 -1.30
CA ALA A 42 -3.01 18.00 -0.39
C ALA A 42 -3.02 17.15 0.89
N ILE A 43 -2.79 15.84 0.77
CA ILE A 43 -2.70 14.92 1.92
C ILE A 43 -1.53 15.30 2.81
N LYS A 44 -0.36 15.57 2.22
CA LYS A 44 0.85 15.95 2.97
C LYS A 44 0.66 17.25 3.74
N GLU A 45 0.10 18.28 3.10
CA GLU A 45 -0.16 19.58 3.74
C GLU A 45 -1.07 19.42 4.96
N ILE A 46 -2.16 18.66 4.82
CA ILE A 46 -3.11 18.43 5.92
C ILE A 46 -2.45 17.63 7.04
N ALA A 47 -1.73 16.56 6.70
CA ALA A 47 -1.06 15.70 7.66
C ALA A 47 0.01 16.47 8.46
N ASP A 48 0.81 17.31 7.79
CA ASP A 48 1.83 18.15 8.44
C ASP A 48 1.21 19.15 9.41
N ARG A 49 0.14 19.84 8.99
CA ARG A 49 -0.57 20.81 9.84
C ARG A 49 -1.12 20.15 11.11
N LEU A 50 -1.50 18.88 11.03
CA LEU A 50 -2.04 18.11 12.16
C LEU A 50 -0.97 17.32 12.93
N GLY A 51 0.28 17.28 12.44
CA GLY A 51 1.36 16.46 13.02
C GLY A 51 1.12 14.96 12.93
N ILE A 52 0.40 14.49 11.90
CA ILE A 52 0.06 13.07 11.70
C ILE A 52 1.03 12.45 10.69
N GLY A 53 1.66 11.34 11.06
CA GLY A 53 2.46 10.54 10.12
C GLY A 53 1.56 9.92 9.04
N VAL A 54 1.94 10.04 7.77
CA VAL A 54 1.12 9.60 6.65
C VAL A 54 1.89 8.77 5.62
N ILE A 55 1.25 7.69 5.15
CA ILE A 55 1.65 6.92 3.98
C ILE A 55 0.67 7.24 2.85
N TYR A 56 1.21 7.59 1.68
CA TYR A 56 0.42 7.76 0.48
C TYR A 56 0.02 6.41 -0.10
N LYS A 57 -1.26 6.21 -0.38
CA LYS A 57 -1.80 4.96 -0.92
C LYS A 57 -2.51 5.19 -2.24
N THR A 58 -2.20 4.39 -3.25
CA THR A 58 -3.04 4.22 -4.43
C THR A 58 -2.77 2.89 -5.13
N SER A 59 -3.67 2.46 -6.01
CA SER A 59 -3.55 1.19 -6.75
C SER A 59 -3.21 1.44 -8.22
N TYR A 60 -2.20 0.75 -8.75
CA TYR A 60 -1.86 0.81 -10.18
C TYR A 60 -2.75 -0.10 -11.05
N ASP A 61 -3.35 -1.14 -10.46
CA ASP A 61 -4.25 -2.09 -11.11
C ASP A 61 -5.49 -2.37 -10.25
N LYS A 62 -6.62 -2.61 -10.91
CA LYS A 62 -7.88 -3.08 -10.32
C LYS A 62 -8.22 -4.45 -10.91
N ALA A 63 -7.63 -5.48 -10.33
CA ALA A 63 -7.74 -6.86 -10.82
C ALA A 63 -9.11 -7.53 -10.61
N ASN A 64 -10.06 -6.85 -9.97
CA ASN A 64 -11.36 -7.39 -9.56
C ASN A 64 -12.54 -6.65 -10.18
N ARG A 65 -12.39 -6.11 -11.40
CA ARG A 65 -13.49 -5.50 -12.14
C ARG A 65 -14.44 -6.58 -12.67
N THR A 66 -15.74 -6.26 -12.67
CA THR A 66 -16.80 -7.15 -13.18
C THR A 66 -16.84 -7.23 -14.70
N SER A 67 -16.21 -6.27 -15.41
CA SER A 67 -16.10 -6.23 -16.86
C SER A 67 -14.65 -6.15 -17.30
N LEU A 68 -14.29 -6.95 -18.32
CA LEU A 68 -12.97 -6.94 -18.96
C LEU A 68 -12.67 -5.60 -19.66
N ALA A 69 -13.70 -4.89 -20.12
CA ALA A 69 -13.55 -3.57 -20.76
C ALA A 69 -13.36 -2.42 -19.76
N GLY A 70 -13.46 -2.69 -18.44
CA GLY A 70 -13.31 -1.65 -17.42
C GLY A 70 -11.87 -1.14 -17.32
N LYS A 71 -11.68 0.19 -17.22
CA LYS A 71 -10.36 0.79 -16.98
C LYS A 71 -9.74 0.26 -15.68
N ARG A 72 -8.60 -0.41 -15.78
CA ARG A 72 -7.94 -1.08 -14.63
C ARG A 72 -6.86 -0.25 -13.95
N GLY A 73 -6.46 0.87 -14.53
CA GLY A 73 -5.44 1.78 -14.01
C GLY A 73 -4.38 1.99 -15.08
N VAL A 74 -3.30 2.68 -14.73
CA VAL A 74 -2.17 2.90 -15.65
C VAL A 74 -1.27 1.67 -15.79
N GLY A 75 -1.43 0.67 -14.91
CA GLY A 75 -0.58 -0.53 -14.91
C GLY A 75 0.72 -0.33 -14.14
N MET A 76 1.45 -1.44 -13.94
CA MET A 76 2.61 -1.48 -13.05
C MET A 76 3.78 -0.63 -13.58
N GLU A 77 4.14 -0.79 -14.85
CA GLU A 77 5.29 -0.13 -15.48
C GLU A 77 5.18 1.39 -15.44
N GLU A 78 4.01 1.95 -15.80
CA GLU A 78 3.78 3.40 -15.76
C GLU A 78 3.66 3.94 -14.33
N ALA A 79 3.17 3.15 -13.38
CA ALA A 79 2.96 3.61 -11.99
C ALA A 79 4.27 3.72 -11.19
N MET A 80 5.26 2.85 -11.45
CA MET A 80 6.53 2.84 -10.70
C MET A 80 7.24 4.20 -10.68
N PRO A 81 7.52 4.87 -11.83
CA PRO A 81 8.17 6.19 -11.81
C PRO A 81 7.32 7.25 -11.10
N ILE A 82 5.99 7.15 -11.15
CA ILE A 82 5.09 8.09 -10.46
C ILE A 82 5.19 7.89 -8.94
N PHE A 83 5.25 6.64 -8.46
CA PHE A 83 5.47 6.35 -7.04
C PHE A 83 6.82 6.87 -6.54
N ALA A 84 7.88 6.67 -7.32
CA ALA A 84 9.20 7.21 -7.00
C ALA A 84 9.16 8.74 -6.87
N GLU A 85 8.48 9.43 -7.80
CA GLU A 85 8.35 10.88 -7.78
C GLU A 85 7.55 11.38 -6.56
N VAL A 86 6.45 10.71 -6.20
CA VAL A 86 5.66 11.06 -4.99
C VAL A 86 6.56 10.97 -3.75
N LYS A 87 7.38 9.92 -3.64
CA LYS A 87 8.32 9.75 -2.52
C LYS A 87 9.36 10.87 -2.50
N GLU A 88 9.98 11.16 -3.64
CA GLU A 88 11.01 12.19 -3.77
C GLU A 88 10.46 13.58 -3.42
N LYS A 89 9.31 13.96 -3.99
CA LYS A 89 8.75 15.30 -3.83
C LYS A 89 8.19 15.58 -2.45
N PHE A 90 7.55 14.59 -1.83
CA PHE A 90 6.79 14.81 -0.60
C PHE A 90 7.39 14.12 0.61
N GLY A 91 8.43 13.30 0.45
CA GLY A 91 9.04 12.54 1.55
C GLY A 91 8.09 11.58 2.24
N MET A 92 6.97 11.23 1.60
CA MET A 92 5.98 10.30 2.15
C MET A 92 6.28 8.87 1.68
N PRO A 93 6.24 7.87 2.57
CA PRO A 93 6.25 6.48 2.15
C PRO A 93 5.03 6.16 1.28
N VAL A 94 5.18 5.20 0.37
CA VAL A 94 4.14 4.78 -0.57
C VAL A 94 3.71 3.34 -0.32
N LEU A 95 2.40 3.11 -0.42
CA LEU A 95 1.76 1.81 -0.34
C LEU A 95 0.92 1.53 -1.59
N THR A 96 1.07 0.33 -2.14
CA THR A 96 0.19 -0.17 -3.21
C THR A 96 -0.14 -1.65 -3.04
N ASP A 97 -1.19 -2.13 -3.70
CA ASP A 97 -1.60 -3.53 -3.67
C ASP A 97 -1.00 -4.36 -4.81
N VAL A 98 -0.60 -5.59 -4.48
CA VAL A 98 -0.11 -6.60 -5.42
C VAL A 98 -1.11 -7.73 -5.55
N HIS A 99 -1.26 -8.26 -6.77
CA HIS A 99 -2.30 -9.24 -7.12
C HIS A 99 -1.72 -10.60 -7.54
N SER A 100 -0.41 -10.71 -7.73
CA SER A 100 0.29 -11.97 -8.00
C SER A 100 1.69 -12.00 -7.39
N PRO A 101 2.27 -13.18 -7.12
CA PRO A 101 3.61 -13.31 -6.53
C PRO A 101 4.71 -12.58 -7.31
N GLU A 102 4.64 -12.60 -8.63
CA GLU A 102 5.64 -12.04 -9.54
C GLU A 102 5.70 -10.50 -9.47
N GLN A 103 4.61 -9.85 -9.02
CA GLN A 103 4.57 -8.41 -8.82
C GLN A 103 5.31 -7.98 -7.56
N CYS A 104 5.49 -8.85 -6.58
CA CYS A 104 5.97 -8.46 -5.25
C CYS A 104 7.38 -7.85 -5.30
N ALA A 105 8.34 -8.54 -5.91
CA ALA A 105 9.72 -8.08 -5.99
C ALA A 105 9.87 -6.73 -6.75
N PRO A 106 9.39 -6.58 -8.00
CA PRO A 106 9.56 -5.32 -8.74
C PRO A 106 8.83 -4.15 -8.08
N VAL A 107 7.62 -4.36 -7.54
CA VAL A 107 6.90 -3.29 -6.85
C VAL A 107 7.63 -2.88 -5.57
N ALA A 108 8.20 -3.85 -4.84
CA ALA A 108 8.99 -3.61 -3.64
C ALA A 108 10.30 -2.86 -3.89
N GLU A 109 10.81 -2.77 -5.11
CA GLU A 109 11.98 -1.92 -5.40
C GLU A 109 11.64 -0.43 -5.20
N VAL A 110 10.37 -0.06 -5.41
CA VAL A 110 9.93 1.34 -5.44
C VAL A 110 9.13 1.71 -4.20
N VAL A 111 8.15 0.88 -3.80
CA VAL A 111 7.23 1.21 -2.71
C VAL A 111 7.74 0.71 -1.35
N ASP A 112 7.22 1.30 -0.28
CA ASP A 112 7.66 1.01 1.09
C ASP A 112 6.79 -0.06 1.76
N VAL A 113 5.52 -0.17 1.31
CA VAL A 113 4.54 -1.12 1.84
C VAL A 113 3.83 -1.85 0.71
N LEU A 114 3.82 -3.19 0.78
CA LEU A 114 3.00 -4.03 -0.08
C LEU A 114 1.68 -4.34 0.60
N GLN A 115 0.56 -4.14 -0.09
CA GLN A 115 -0.76 -4.50 0.43
C GLN A 115 -1.29 -5.78 -0.20
N ILE A 116 -1.75 -6.71 0.64
CA ILE A 116 -2.41 -7.93 0.21
C ILE A 116 -3.93 -7.68 0.17
N PRO A 117 -4.58 -7.80 -0.99
CA PRO A 117 -6.04 -7.64 -1.10
C PRO A 117 -6.81 -8.65 -0.25
N ALA A 118 -8.00 -8.25 0.22
CA ALA A 118 -8.84 -9.07 1.09
C ALA A 118 -9.19 -10.44 0.50
N PHE A 119 -9.43 -10.52 -0.82
CA PHE A 119 -9.75 -11.79 -1.48
C PHE A 119 -8.53 -12.70 -1.66
N LEU A 120 -7.32 -12.14 -1.51
CA LEU A 120 -6.05 -12.87 -1.69
C LEU A 120 -5.34 -13.12 -0.34
N CYS A 121 -5.94 -12.75 0.79
CA CYS A 121 -5.32 -12.82 2.12
C CYS A 121 -4.98 -14.24 2.61
N ARG A 122 -5.41 -15.29 1.89
CA ARG A 122 -5.07 -16.70 2.17
C ARG A 122 -4.29 -17.37 1.03
N GLN A 123 -3.78 -16.61 0.07
CA GLN A 123 -2.94 -17.15 -1.00
C GLN A 123 -1.51 -17.28 -0.50
N THR A 124 -1.14 -18.48 -0.04
CA THR A 124 0.15 -18.76 0.59
C THR A 124 1.33 -18.29 -0.26
N ASP A 125 1.34 -18.58 -1.55
CA ASP A 125 2.44 -18.22 -2.44
C ASP A 125 2.61 -16.70 -2.57
N LEU A 126 1.51 -15.95 -2.61
CA LEU A 126 1.54 -14.49 -2.63
C LEU A 126 2.07 -13.94 -1.30
N LEU A 127 1.61 -14.46 -0.17
CA LEU A 127 2.08 -14.04 1.15
C LEU A 127 3.57 -14.31 1.34
N VAL A 128 4.04 -15.49 0.92
CA VAL A 128 5.46 -15.87 0.96
C VAL A 128 6.28 -14.97 0.04
N ALA A 129 5.82 -14.70 -1.18
CA ALA A 129 6.51 -13.81 -2.11
C ALA A 129 6.61 -12.38 -1.58
N ALA A 130 5.52 -11.85 -1.01
CA ALA A 130 5.51 -10.53 -0.40
C ALA A 130 6.46 -10.47 0.82
N ALA A 131 6.43 -11.47 1.70
CA ALA A 131 7.32 -11.54 2.86
C ALA A 131 8.81 -11.60 2.46
N LYS A 132 9.15 -12.32 1.39
CA LYS A 132 10.54 -12.41 0.87
C LYS A 132 11.11 -11.06 0.41
N THR A 133 10.27 -10.07 0.13
CA THR A 133 10.74 -8.72 -0.26
C THR A 133 11.35 -7.93 0.89
N GLY A 134 11.09 -8.32 2.15
CA GLY A 134 11.51 -7.56 3.33
C GLY A 134 10.79 -6.22 3.53
N ARG A 135 9.80 -5.88 2.68
CA ARG A 135 8.95 -4.70 2.87
C ARG A 135 7.92 -4.94 3.96
N VAL A 136 7.39 -3.84 4.50
CA VAL A 136 6.22 -3.92 5.39
C VAL A 136 5.01 -4.39 4.59
N ILE A 137 4.21 -5.26 5.20
CA ILE A 137 3.04 -5.87 4.56
C ILE A 137 1.76 -5.37 5.24
N ASN A 138 0.87 -4.77 4.47
CA ASN A 138 -0.47 -4.42 4.92
C ASN A 138 -1.48 -5.50 4.47
N VAL A 139 -1.93 -6.35 5.38
CA VAL A 139 -2.88 -7.42 5.06
C VAL A 139 -4.31 -6.93 5.25
N LYS A 140 -5.08 -6.85 4.17
CA LYS A 140 -6.53 -6.63 4.30
C LYS A 140 -7.19 -7.91 4.78
N LYS A 141 -7.84 -7.87 5.95
CA LYS A 141 -8.64 -8.99 6.44
C LYS A 141 -9.78 -9.30 5.46
N GLY A 142 -9.86 -10.56 5.02
CA GLY A 142 -11.01 -11.05 4.26
C GLY A 142 -12.33 -10.79 5.00
N GLN A 143 -13.35 -10.28 4.31
CA GLN A 143 -14.66 -10.07 4.94
C GLN A 143 -15.31 -11.38 5.41
N PHE A 144 -14.88 -12.51 4.86
CA PHE A 144 -15.28 -13.87 5.22
C PHE A 144 -14.44 -14.48 6.36
N LEU A 145 -13.49 -13.75 6.94
CA LEU A 145 -12.62 -14.23 8.02
C LEU A 145 -13.05 -13.69 9.38
N ALA A 146 -13.05 -14.59 10.37
CA ALA A 146 -13.17 -14.20 11.76
C ALA A 146 -11.89 -13.49 12.23
N PRO A 147 -11.96 -12.60 13.25
CA PRO A 147 -10.78 -11.88 13.72
C PRO A 147 -9.64 -12.78 14.21
N TRP A 148 -9.93 -13.92 14.83
CA TRP A 148 -8.92 -14.85 15.34
C TRP A 148 -8.21 -15.67 14.25
N ASP A 149 -8.71 -15.65 13.02
CA ASP A 149 -8.06 -16.29 11.86
C ASP A 149 -6.94 -15.43 11.25
N MET A 150 -6.71 -14.23 11.78
CA MET A 150 -5.65 -13.30 11.34
C MET A 150 -4.34 -13.46 12.14
N LYS A 151 -4.22 -14.56 12.88
CA LYS A 151 -3.03 -14.89 13.67
C LYS A 151 -1.94 -15.53 12.84
#